data_AF-A0A0C1NTW8-F1
#
_entry.id   AF-A0A0C1NTW8-F1
#
_cell.length_a   1.000
_cell.length_b   1.000
_cell.length_c   1.000
_cell.angle_alpha   90.00
_cell.angle_beta   90.00
_cell.angle_gamma   90.00
#
_symmetry.space_group_name_H-M   'P 1'
#
loop_
_entity.id
_entity.type
_entity.pdbx_description
1 polymer ?
#
loop_
_entity_poly.entity_id
_entity_poly.type
_entity_poly.pdbx_seq_one_letter_code
_entity_poly.pdbx_strand_id
1 'polypeptide(L)'
;MGIIKGILEEELKRLEELSVFYKKKILDYPQGSVSVKERGGKRYIYLARREDKKVVFDYIGKDVPDIRKALNEKLKQRKEYQAKLRQVKENLREVERSFRGKRT
;
A
#
# COMPACT_ATOMS: atom_id res chain seq x y z
N MET A 1 -10.76 7.71 35.92
CA MET A 1 -11.20 6.84 34.80
C MET A 1 -11.34 7.57 33.44
N GLY A 2 -11.62 8.88 33.37
CA GLY A 2 -11.91 9.58 32.10
C GLY A 2 -10.70 9.81 31.17
N ILE A 3 -9.52 10.12 31.73
CA ILE A 3 -8.31 10.47 30.95
C ILE A 3 -7.87 9.32 30.03
N ILE A 4 -7.80 8.10 30.56
CA ILE A 4 -7.37 6.93 29.79
C ILE A 4 -8.37 6.60 28.67
N LYS A 5 -9.66 6.83 28.89
CA LYS A 5 -10.68 6.64 27.86
C LYS A 5 -10.54 7.67 26.73
N GLY A 6 -10.33 8.94 27.08
CA GLY A 6 -10.09 10.01 26.10
C GLY A 6 -8.87 9.75 25.23
N ILE A 7 -7.75 9.31 25.83
CA ILE A 7 -6.53 8.94 25.10
C ILE A 7 -6.80 7.80 24.10
N LEU A 8 -7.59 6.79 24.48
CA LEU A 8 -7.93 5.67 23.59
C LEU A 8 -8.86 6.11 22.45
N GLU A 9 -9.78 7.05 22.70
CA GLU A 9 -10.67 7.60 21.67
C GLU A 9 -9.89 8.45 20.65
N GLU A 10 -8.96 9.29 21.12
CA GLU A 10 -8.05 10.06 20.25
C GLU A 10 -7.17 9.15 19.40
N GLU A 11 -6.59 8.11 20.01
CA GLU A 11 -5.75 7.15 19.29
C GLU A 11 -6.54 6.34 18.25
N LEU A 12 -7.78 5.92 18.58
CA LEU A 12 -8.66 5.24 17.64
C LEU A 12 -8.90 6.13 16.40
N LYS A 13 -9.29 7.39 16.62
CA LYS A 13 -9.53 8.36 15.54
C LYS A 13 -8.27 8.57 14.69
N ARG A 14 -7.11 8.75 15.33
CA ARG A 14 -5.82 8.92 14.63
C ARG A 14 -5.49 7.71 13.75
N LEU A 15 -5.71 6.50 14.25
CA LEU A 15 -5.45 5.27 13.49
C LEU A 15 -6.45 5.07 12.33
N GLU A 16 -7.72 5.45 12.50
CA GLU A 16 -8.73 5.45 11.43
C GLU A 16 -8.34 6.39 10.29
N GLU A 17 -7.97 7.64 10.62
CA GLU A 17 -7.49 8.62 9.66
C GLU A 17 -6.24 8.13 8.92
N LEU A 18 -5.30 7.51 9.64
CA LEU A 18 -4.08 6.95 9.06
C LEU A 18 -4.37 5.75 8.13
N SER A 19 -5.36 4.93 8.47
CA SER A 19 -5.86 3.83 7.63
C SER A 19 -6.42 4.36 6.32
N VAL A 20 -7.24 5.40 6.37
CA VAL A 20 -7.79 6.07 5.17
C VAL A 20 -6.67 6.66 4.33
N PHE A 21 -5.70 7.34 4.96
CA PHE A 21 -4.54 7.92 4.29
C PHE A 21 -3.75 6.87 3.51
N TYR A 22 -3.37 5.75 4.15
CA TYR A 22 -2.61 4.71 3.46
C TYR A 22 -3.42 4.00 2.38
N LYS A 23 -4.73 3.80 2.56
CA LYS A 23 -5.58 3.27 1.47
C LYS A 23 -5.53 4.19 0.24
N LYS A 24 -5.66 5.50 0.42
CA LYS A 24 -5.56 6.47 -0.68
C LYS A 24 -4.20 6.41 -1.35
N LYS A 25 -3.11 6.46 -0.57
CA LYS A 25 -1.74 6.34 -1.11
C LYS A 25 -1.51 5.03 -1.83
N ILE A 26 -2.07 3.91 -1.39
CA ILE A 26 -1.94 2.64 -2.12
C ILE A 26 -2.64 2.75 -3.48
N LEU A 27 -3.82 3.36 -3.57
CA LEU A 27 -4.54 3.53 -4.84
C LEU A 27 -3.79 4.43 -5.84
N ASP A 28 -3.12 5.47 -5.36
CA ASP A 28 -2.38 6.43 -6.19
C ASP A 28 -1.10 5.84 -6.85
N TYR A 29 -0.63 4.68 -6.39
CA TYR A 29 0.62 4.08 -6.86
C TYR A 29 0.39 2.90 -7.82
N PRO A 30 1.30 2.62 -8.77
CA PRO A 30 1.15 1.52 -9.71
C PRO A 30 1.05 0.15 -9.00
N GLN A 31 0.25 -0.75 -9.56
CA GLN A 31 0.11 -2.12 -9.07
C GLN A 31 0.83 -3.11 -9.97
N GLY A 32 1.42 -4.14 -9.37
CA GLY A 32 1.99 -5.27 -10.11
C GLY A 32 3.50 -5.36 -9.97
N SER A 33 4.15 -5.80 -11.05
CA SER A 33 5.59 -6.01 -11.11
C SER A 33 6.15 -5.58 -12.46
N VAL A 34 7.42 -5.19 -12.49
CA VAL A 34 8.11 -4.85 -13.73
C VAL A 34 8.42 -6.12 -14.51
N SER A 35 7.95 -6.18 -15.76
CA SER A 35 8.28 -7.20 -16.74
C SER A 35 9.04 -6.56 -17.89
N VAL A 36 10.24 -7.05 -18.18
CA VAL A 36 11.02 -6.57 -19.33
C VAL A 36 10.90 -7.57 -20.47
N LYS A 37 10.61 -7.09 -21.68
CA LYS A 37 10.50 -7.93 -22.88
C LYS A 37 11.41 -7.40 -23.98
N GLU A 38 12.02 -8.32 -24.73
CA GLU A 38 12.83 -7.97 -25.89
C GLU A 38 12.04 -8.19 -27.19
N ARG A 39 12.08 -7.21 -28.10
CA ARG A 39 11.44 -7.23 -29.41
C ARG A 39 12.34 -6.54 -30.42
N GLY A 40 12.78 -7.26 -31.46
CA GLY A 40 13.66 -6.73 -32.51
C GLY A 40 14.94 -6.11 -31.98
N GLY A 41 15.60 -6.78 -31.01
CA GLY A 41 16.84 -6.31 -30.37
C GLY A 41 16.66 -5.11 -29.41
N LYS A 42 15.43 -4.68 -29.15
CA LYS A 42 15.11 -3.57 -28.23
C LYS A 42 14.38 -4.09 -27.01
N ARG A 43 14.67 -3.51 -25.85
CA ARG A 43 14.04 -3.86 -24.57
C ARG A 43 12.94 -2.87 -24.20
N TYR A 44 11.87 -3.41 -23.65
CA TYR A 44 10.66 -2.68 -23.31
C TYR A 44 10.15 -3.07 -21.93
N ILE A 45 9.68 -2.08 -21.18
CA ILE A 45 9.12 -2.24 -19.84
C ILE A 45 7.60 -2.38 -19.95
N TYR A 46 7.09 -3.38 -19.25
CA TYR A 46 5.68 -3.61 -19.02
C TYR A 46 5.41 -3.68 -17.52
N LEU A 47 4.24 -3.19 -17.09
CA LEU A 47 3.71 -3.41 -15.75
C LEU A 47 2.79 -4.63 -15.81
N ALA A 48 3.23 -5.73 -15.20
CA ALA A 48 2.49 -6.97 -15.13
C ALA A 48 1.62 -6.98 -13.87
N ARG A 49 0.29 -7.05 -14.03
CA ARG A 49 -0.67 -7.14 -12.92
C ARG A 49 -1.75 -8.17 -13.20
N ARG A 50 -2.25 -8.81 -12.14
CA ARG A 50 -3.39 -9.72 -12.24
C ARG A 50 -4.67 -8.92 -12.15
N GLU A 51 -5.49 -9.02 -13.18
CA GLU A 51 -6.88 -8.59 -13.19
C GLU A 51 -7.75 -9.84 -13.29
N ASP A 52 -8.52 -10.12 -12.25
CA ASP A 52 -9.34 -11.32 -12.12
C ASP A 52 -8.55 -12.61 -12.40
N LYS A 53 -8.86 -13.28 -13.52
CA LYS A 53 -8.30 -14.57 -13.92
C LYS A 53 -7.13 -14.44 -14.91
N LYS A 54 -6.75 -13.23 -15.33
CA LYS A 54 -5.70 -13.00 -16.34
C LYS A 54 -4.59 -12.10 -15.84
N VAL A 55 -3.40 -12.26 -16.41
CA VAL A 55 -2.28 -11.33 -16.22
C VAL A 55 -2.28 -10.35 -17.39
N VAL A 56 -2.41 -9.06 -17.08
CA VAL A 56 -2.34 -7.95 -18.03
C VAL A 56 -0.95 -7.34 -17.98
N PHE A 57 -0.43 -6.95 -19.14
CA PHE A 57 0.86 -6.31 -19.30
C PHE A 57 0.66 -4.91 -19.90
N ASP A 58 0.66 -3.90 -19.04
CA ASP A 58 0.54 -2.51 -19.48
C ASP A 58 1.89 -2.01 -19.99
N TYR A 59 1.95 -1.53 -21.23
CA TYR A 59 3.18 -1.01 -21.81
C TYR A 59 3.57 0.32 -21.16
N ILE A 60 4.79 0.40 -20.62
CA ILE A 60 5.31 1.61 -19.98
C ILE A 60 6.21 2.39 -20.93
N GLY A 61 7.05 1.70 -21.70
CA GLY A 61 8.01 2.36 -22.58
C GLY A 61 9.23 1.51 -22.89
N LYS A 62 10.22 2.16 -23.50
CA LYS A 62 11.57 1.58 -23.67
C LYS A 62 12.22 1.37 -22.31
N ASP A 63 13.09 0.38 -22.27
CA ASP A 63 13.83 0.02 -21.08
C ASP A 63 15.04 0.94 -20.84
N VAL A 64 14.72 2.13 -20.32
CA VAL A 64 15.70 3.13 -19.90
C VAL A 64 15.96 2.94 -18.40
N PRO A 65 17.23 2.89 -17.93
CA PRO A 65 17.57 2.68 -16.52
C PRO A 65 16.82 3.60 -15.55
N ASP A 66 16.71 4.89 -15.86
CA ASP A 66 16.05 5.88 -14.99
C ASP A 66 14.54 5.64 -14.88
N ILE A 67 13.88 5.33 -16.01
CA ILE A 67 12.44 5.01 -16.03
C ILE A 67 12.19 3.75 -15.22
N ARG A 68 13.03 2.73 -15.40
CA ARG A 68 12.93 1.47 -14.65
C ARG A 68 13.13 1.71 -13.15
N LYS A 69 14.13 2.52 -12.77
CA LYS A 69 14.43 2.84 -11.37
C LYS A 69 13.26 3.57 -10.73
N ALA A 70 12.76 4.63 -11.36
CA ALA A 70 11.60 5.39 -10.88
C ALA A 70 10.35 4.51 -10.73
N LEU A 71 10.10 3.60 -11.67
CA LEU A 71 8.99 2.65 -11.57
C LEU A 71 9.15 1.67 -10.39
N ASN A 72 10.35 1.11 -10.22
CA ASN A 72 10.66 0.23 -9.09
C ASN A 72 10.52 0.93 -7.74
N GLU A 73 10.96 2.19 -7.64
CA GLU A 73 10.80 3.00 -6.43
C GLU A 73 9.32 3.22 -6.09
N LYS A 74 8.49 3.54 -7.09
CA LYS A 74 7.03 3.64 -6.89
C LYS A 74 6.44 2.31 -6.40
N LEU A 75 6.81 1.18 -7.00
CA LEU A 75 6.34 -0.14 -6.57
C LEU A 75 6.79 -0.49 -5.15
N LYS A 76 8.03 -0.15 -4.79
CA LYS A 76 8.56 -0.32 -3.43
C LYS A 76 7.76 0.53 -2.43
N GLN A 77 7.53 1.79 -2.75
CA GLN A 77 6.78 2.70 -1.90
C GLN A 77 5.34 2.22 -1.66
N ARG A 78 4.69 1.65 -2.69
CA ARG A 78 3.37 1.00 -2.53
C ARG A 78 3.42 -0.14 -1.52
N LYS A 79 4.42 -1.02 -1.60
CA LYS A 79 4.59 -2.14 -0.65
C LYS A 79 4.79 -1.63 0.78
N GLU A 80 5.56 -0.57 0.96
CA GLU A 80 5.73 0.07 2.27
C GLU A 80 4.41 0.61 2.82
N TYR A 81 3.59 1.26 2.00
CA TYR A 81 2.26 1.70 2.43
C TYR A 81 1.33 0.52 2.76
N GLN A 82 1.41 -0.58 2.02
CA GLN A 82 0.65 -1.80 2.34
C GLN A 82 1.07 -2.40 3.69
N ALA A 83 2.37 -2.43 3.98
CA ALA A 83 2.88 -2.89 5.27
C ALA A 83 2.43 -1.97 6.42
N LYS A 84 2.54 -0.65 6.24
CA LYS A 84 2.06 0.34 7.22
C LYS A 84 0.56 0.23 7.45
N LEU A 85 -0.25 0.05 6.40
CA LEU A 85 -1.68 -0.17 6.53
C LEU A 85 -2.01 -1.45 7.31
N ARG A 86 -1.24 -2.53 7.12
CA ARG A 86 -1.39 -3.75 7.89
C ARG A 86 -1.13 -3.50 9.37
N GLN A 87 -0.04 -2.81 9.70
CA GLN A 87 0.28 -2.44 11.08
C GLN A 87 -0.82 -1.58 11.71
N VAL A 88 -1.32 -0.57 11.00
CA VAL A 88 -2.43 0.28 11.48
C VAL A 88 -3.68 -0.53 11.79
N LYS A 89 -4.01 -1.52 10.96
CA LYS A 89 -5.16 -2.41 11.21
C LYS A 89 -4.95 -3.32 12.42
N GLU A 90 -3.72 -3.77 12.65
CA GLU A 90 -3.36 -4.55 13.83
C GLU A 90 -3.50 -3.68 15.10
N ASN A 91 -2.97 -2.46 15.08
CA ASN A 91 -3.10 -1.50 16.18
C ASN A 91 -4.56 -1.13 16.48
N LEU A 92 -5.39 -0.90 15.45
CA LEU A 92 -6.83 -0.64 15.62
C LEU A 92 -7.51 -1.76 16.41
N ARG A 93 -7.23 -3.02 16.04
CA ARG A 93 -7.81 -4.18 16.75
C ARG A 93 -7.39 -4.23 18.21
N GLU A 94 -6.16 -3.86 18.52
CA GLU A 94 -5.63 -3.83 19.89
C GLU A 94 -6.28 -2.73 20.73
N VAL A 95 -6.41 -1.52 20.17
CA VAL A 95 -7.07 -0.38 20.81
C VAL A 95 -8.55 -0.69 21.05
N GLU A 96 -9.25 -1.26 20.05
CA GLU A 96 -10.65 -1.66 20.17
C GLU A 96 -10.87 -2.72 21.27
N ARG A 97 -9.99 -3.73 21.35
CA ARG A 97 -10.03 -4.74 22.42
C ARG A 97 -9.84 -4.11 23.80
N SER A 98 -8.85 -3.23 23.94
CA SER A 98 -8.55 -2.50 25.18
C SER A 98 -9.70 -1.59 25.60
N PHE A 99 -10.41 -1.00 24.64
CA PHE A 99 -11.58 -0.17 24.88
C PHE A 99 -12.79 -0.99 25.35
N ARG A 100 -13.02 -2.17 24.76
CA ARG A 100 -14.12 -3.08 25.14
C ARG A 100 -13.90 -3.74 26.50
N GLY A 101 -12.66 -4.13 26.84
CA GLY A 101 -12.32 -4.74 28.13
C GLY A 101 -12.47 -3.81 29.34
N LYS A 102 -12.63 -2.50 29.13
CA LYS A 102 -12.86 -1.50 30.19
C LYS A 102 -14.33 -1.11 30.38
N ARG A 103 -15.27 -1.83 29.76
CA ARG A 103 -16.73 -1.62 29.91
C ARG A 103 -17.37 -2.43 31.05
N THR A 104 -16.60 -3.26 31.76
CA THR A 104 -16.94 -3.96 33.01
C THR A 104 -16.13 -3.36 34.14
#